data_AF-A0A535L1F8-F1
#
_entry.id   AF-A0A535L1F8-F1
#
_cell.length_a   1.000
_cell.length_b   1.000
_cell.length_c   1.000
_cell.angle_alpha   90.00
_cell.angle_beta   90.00
_cell.angle_gamma   90.00
#
_symmetry.space_group_name_H-M   'P 1'
#
loop_
_entity.id
_entity.type
_entity.pdbx_description
1 polymer ?
#
loop_
_entity_poly.entity_id
_entity_poly.type
_entity_poly.pdbx_seq_one_letter_code
_entity_poly.pdbx_strand_id
1 'polypeptide(L)'
;MGHRLLRLFGLAGLSAIALSSIPIAAGAASSTSQALCVAHHPTEYVWYTGGCTGHDEPEIDPLSNRPGSARDLTWTVVLPTDGTINVDAVGPTFWIGGTVTDPNSRYGQAFLELQFYPNSITTGCTAGGGYNVVFSPNTYTACSPVWEVSRKGGSESAAFNAMLTDSASGGPLMMHAGDTITDHQYVTPAADGMHITVTDLTTGHAGTIILNSKIDGPLMPAFDRQTLGNALSWGLVNDAPNSLVWEIGHTGDYTTPAGQFCLPGSTTKNPCYSYNVPTWLKFSPIQIKGVTFGDGSSAKSWAAVSDYGGRREVDQYCGAANYGTPFCTYPFYAFNRADNAFTYGGDYPGTSQDFGQWAQFQQQKNCTSPMGGFPQYCATVLT
;
A
#
# COMPACT_ATOMS: atom_id res chain seq x y z
N MET A 1 15.63 -23.43 -85.85
CA MET A 1 16.34 -24.54 -85.17
C MET A 1 16.88 -24.03 -83.84
N GLY A 2 16.65 -24.74 -82.73
CA GLY A 2 17.53 -24.71 -81.55
C GLY A 2 17.21 -23.74 -80.40
N HIS A 3 16.57 -24.28 -79.36
CA HIS A 3 16.65 -24.06 -77.90
C HIS A 3 16.82 -22.65 -77.27
N ARG A 4 15.95 -22.15 -76.38
CA ARG A 4 15.49 -22.53 -75.00
C ARG A 4 16.28 -21.81 -73.88
N LEU A 5 15.49 -21.25 -72.93
CA LEU A 5 15.72 -20.96 -71.50
C LEU A 5 16.27 -19.59 -71.01
N LEU A 6 15.32 -18.83 -70.44
CA LEU A 6 15.26 -18.22 -69.09
C LEU A 6 16.44 -17.36 -68.57
N ARG A 7 16.11 -16.13 -68.15
CA ARG A 7 15.98 -15.78 -66.71
C ARG A 7 15.26 -14.44 -66.52
N LEU A 8 14.27 -14.48 -65.63
CA LEU A 8 13.43 -13.40 -65.15
C LEU A 8 13.92 -13.02 -63.74
N PHE A 9 14.21 -11.75 -63.47
CA PHE A 9 14.21 -11.09 -62.15
C PHE A 9 14.08 -9.59 -62.50
N GLY A 10 13.04 -8.82 -62.17
CA GLY A 10 12.23 -8.82 -60.96
C GLY A 10 12.57 -7.56 -60.15
N LEU A 11 12.27 -6.36 -60.68
CA LEU A 11 12.33 -5.11 -59.90
C LEU A 11 11.14 -5.06 -58.96
N ALA A 12 11.35 -5.47 -57.70
CA ALA A 12 10.44 -5.15 -56.61
C ALA A 12 10.98 -3.90 -55.89
N GLY A 13 10.25 -2.79 -56.00
CA GLY A 13 10.52 -1.59 -55.23
C GLY A 13 10.27 -1.85 -53.75
N LEU A 14 11.30 -1.68 -52.92
CA LEU A 14 11.15 -1.59 -51.47
C LEU A 14 10.57 -0.22 -51.12
N SER A 15 9.29 -0.19 -50.79
CA SER A 15 8.72 0.87 -49.95
C SER A 15 9.26 0.68 -48.54
N ALA A 16 10.20 1.52 -48.14
CA ALA A 16 10.63 1.63 -46.75
C ALA A 16 9.46 2.21 -45.94
N ILE A 17 8.77 1.35 -45.19
CA ILE A 17 7.86 1.78 -44.12
C ILE A 17 8.75 2.36 -43.04
N ALA A 18 8.76 3.69 -42.90
CA ALA A 18 9.33 4.36 -41.76
C ALA A 18 8.47 3.98 -40.53
N LEU A 19 8.89 2.94 -39.81
CA LEU A 19 8.44 2.69 -38.46
C LEU A 19 8.91 3.89 -37.63
N SER A 20 8.00 4.82 -37.38
CA SER A 20 8.15 5.84 -36.35
C SER A 20 8.24 5.11 -35.01
N SER A 21 9.45 4.79 -34.59
CA SER A 21 9.77 4.41 -33.22
C SER A 21 9.38 5.59 -32.34
N ILE A 22 8.23 5.48 -31.67
CA ILE A 22 7.89 6.34 -30.54
C ILE A 22 9.06 6.17 -29.55
N PRO A 23 9.74 7.25 -29.15
CA PRO A 23 10.76 7.13 -28.12
C PRO A 23 10.04 6.72 -26.84
N ILE A 24 10.17 5.45 -26.46
CA ILE A 24 9.94 5.03 -25.09
C ILE A 24 10.98 5.79 -24.30
N ALA A 25 10.55 6.82 -23.57
CA ALA A 25 11.41 7.48 -22.61
C ALA A 25 11.94 6.39 -21.68
N ALA A 26 13.25 6.18 -21.70
CA ALA A 26 13.91 5.35 -20.69
C ALA A 26 13.51 5.92 -19.33
N GLY A 27 12.74 5.16 -18.55
CA GLY A 27 12.30 5.57 -17.23
C GLY A 27 13.52 5.99 -16.42
N ALA A 28 13.54 7.24 -15.96
CA ALA A 28 14.55 7.68 -15.03
C ALA A 28 14.43 6.80 -13.77
N ALA A 29 15.52 6.18 -13.35
CA ALA A 29 15.59 5.59 -12.03
C ALA A 29 15.30 6.69 -11.01
N SER A 30 14.42 6.44 -10.04
CA SER A 30 14.36 7.28 -8.84
C SER A 30 15.69 7.06 -8.10
N SER A 31 16.62 8.01 -8.25
CA SER A 31 17.88 8.02 -7.50
C SER A 31 17.70 8.63 -6.10
N THR A 32 16.47 8.95 -5.72
CA THR A 32 16.13 9.47 -4.41
C THR A 32 15.72 8.30 -3.54
N SER A 33 16.54 7.99 -2.53
CA SER A 33 16.10 7.19 -1.40
C SER A 33 14.84 7.85 -0.84
N GLN A 34 13.68 7.27 -1.10
CA GLN A 34 12.44 7.75 -0.52
C GLN A 34 12.41 7.24 0.92
N ALA A 35 12.46 8.16 1.88
CA ALA A 35 12.16 7.89 3.27
C ALA A 35 10.68 8.25 3.44
N LEU A 36 9.79 7.27 3.31
CA LEU A 36 8.37 7.45 3.63
C LEU A 36 8.23 7.08 5.10
N CYS A 37 8.40 8.06 5.98
CA CYS A 37 8.01 7.89 7.38
C CYS A 37 6.58 8.41 7.52
N VAL A 38 5.86 7.93 8.53
CA VAL A 38 4.40 8.01 8.75
C VAL A 38 3.69 9.29 8.25
N ALA A 39 2.39 9.14 8.00
CA ALA A 39 1.33 10.13 7.83
C ALA A 39 1.52 11.54 8.46
N HIS A 40 1.31 12.65 7.72
CA HIS A 40 1.41 14.09 8.08
C HIS A 40 1.09 14.49 9.56
N HIS A 41 1.95 14.23 10.55
CA HIS A 41 1.48 14.28 11.96
C HIS A 41 1.00 15.67 12.45
N PRO A 42 -0.16 15.74 13.15
CA PRO A 42 -0.61 16.93 13.88
C PRO A 42 -0.28 16.91 15.39
N THR A 43 0.57 16.02 15.90
CA THR A 43 0.79 15.83 17.36
C THR A 43 2.17 16.31 17.85
N GLU A 44 2.20 16.90 19.04
CA GLU A 44 3.40 17.56 19.62
C GLU A 44 4.48 16.59 20.16
N TYR A 45 4.31 15.26 20.06
CA TYR A 45 5.11 14.28 20.83
C TYR A 45 5.70 13.09 20.07
N VAL A 46 5.40 12.94 18.77
CA VAL A 46 6.13 12.08 17.82
C VAL A 46 6.50 12.94 16.63
N TRP A 47 7.73 12.86 16.12
CA TRP A 47 8.15 13.66 14.99
C TRP A 47 9.09 12.91 14.05
N TYR A 48 9.07 13.34 12.79
CA TYR A 48 9.93 12.77 11.75
C TYR A 48 11.40 13.11 11.93
N THR A 49 12.23 12.14 11.61
CA THR A 49 13.62 12.42 11.24
C THR A 49 13.65 13.13 9.87
N GLY A 50 14.71 13.91 9.59
CA GLY A 50 14.74 14.73 8.37
C GLY A 50 14.72 13.88 7.10
N GLY A 51 13.76 14.15 6.19
CA GLY A 51 13.61 13.43 4.91
C GLY A 51 12.25 12.76 4.71
N CYS A 52 11.42 12.68 5.75
CA CYS A 52 10.07 12.11 5.68
C CYS A 52 9.06 13.06 5.03
N THR A 53 8.13 12.50 4.26
CA THR A 53 6.98 13.21 3.66
C THR A 53 5.71 12.64 4.26
N GLY A 54 4.82 13.49 4.78
CA GLY A 54 3.57 13.02 5.38
C GLY A 54 2.61 12.45 4.33
N HIS A 55 1.85 11.41 4.65
CA HIS A 55 0.74 10.85 3.86
C HIS A 55 -0.58 10.91 4.65
N ASP A 56 -1.67 10.48 4.01
CA ASP A 56 -2.87 9.98 4.68
C ASP A 56 -3.01 8.48 4.36
N GLU A 57 -3.62 7.74 5.28
CA GLU A 57 -3.58 6.27 5.34
C GLU A 57 -4.99 5.71 5.59
N PRO A 58 -5.83 5.67 4.55
CA PRO A 58 -7.11 4.99 4.59
C PRO A 58 -6.92 3.47 4.64
N GLU A 59 -7.41 2.87 5.72
CA GLU A 59 -7.23 1.45 6.01
C GLU A 59 -8.54 0.68 6.07
N ILE A 60 -8.45 -0.63 5.83
CA ILE A 60 -9.51 -1.60 6.04
C ILE A 60 -9.04 -2.76 6.93
N ASP A 61 -9.81 -3.02 7.98
CA ASP A 61 -9.50 -3.96 9.05
C ASP A 61 -10.35 -5.24 8.95
N PRO A 62 -9.78 -6.45 8.88
CA PRO A 62 -10.52 -7.69 9.00
C PRO A 62 -10.80 -8.01 10.48
N LEU A 63 -12.05 -7.97 10.92
CA LEU A 63 -12.35 -8.16 12.35
C LEU A 63 -12.59 -9.63 12.74
N SER A 64 -12.00 -10.03 13.87
CA SER A 64 -12.20 -11.33 14.52
C SER A 64 -11.89 -11.30 16.01
N ASN A 65 -12.85 -11.77 16.81
CA ASN A 65 -12.69 -11.98 18.24
C ASN A 65 -12.04 -13.33 18.60
N ARG A 66 -11.65 -14.14 17.61
CA ARG A 66 -11.07 -15.46 17.86
C ARG A 66 -9.62 -15.34 18.35
N PRO A 67 -9.22 -16.13 19.36
CA PRO A 67 -7.82 -16.19 19.79
C PRO A 67 -6.88 -16.50 18.63
N GLY A 68 -5.72 -15.85 18.59
CA GLY A 68 -4.71 -16.01 17.54
C GLY A 68 -5.04 -15.36 16.20
N SER A 69 -6.20 -14.70 16.03
CA SER A 69 -6.56 -14.07 14.75
C SER A 69 -5.64 -12.93 14.32
N ALA A 70 -4.87 -12.33 15.25
CA ALA A 70 -3.83 -11.34 14.92
C ALA A 70 -2.42 -11.93 14.81
N ARG A 71 -2.28 -13.25 15.00
CA ARG A 71 -0.99 -13.96 15.03
C ARG A 71 -0.80 -14.93 13.87
N ASP A 72 -1.87 -15.22 13.16
CA ASP A 72 -1.89 -16.09 11.99
C ASP A 72 -3.09 -15.68 11.13
N LEU A 73 -2.80 -14.96 10.05
CA LEU A 73 -3.79 -14.51 9.08
C LEU A 73 -3.21 -14.48 7.68
N THR A 74 -4.04 -14.79 6.69
CA THR A 74 -3.70 -14.76 5.28
C THR A 74 -4.65 -13.83 4.55
N TRP A 75 -4.10 -12.76 3.99
CA TRP A 75 -4.79 -11.92 3.02
C TRP A 75 -4.80 -12.59 1.65
N THR A 76 -5.87 -12.41 0.89
CA THR A 76 -5.92 -12.79 -0.53
C THR A 76 -6.36 -11.58 -1.34
N VAL A 77 -5.50 -11.18 -2.28
CA VAL A 77 -5.64 -9.94 -3.02
C VAL A 77 -5.39 -10.18 -4.51
N VAL A 78 -6.14 -9.53 -5.39
CA VAL A 78 -5.78 -9.38 -6.80
C VAL A 78 -5.15 -8.00 -6.98
N LEU A 79 -3.94 -7.98 -7.54
CA LEU A 79 -3.18 -6.75 -7.74
C LEU A 79 -3.84 -5.83 -8.76
N PRO A 80 -3.90 -4.51 -8.50
CA PRO A 80 -4.49 -3.56 -9.44
C PRO A 80 -3.76 -3.57 -10.77
N THR A 81 -4.44 -3.13 -11.83
CA THR A 81 -3.89 -3.10 -13.19
C THR A 81 -4.02 -1.73 -13.77
N ASP A 82 -2.95 -1.22 -14.38
CA ASP A 82 -2.97 0.07 -15.09
C ASP A 82 -4.12 0.13 -16.09
N GLY A 83 -4.65 1.34 -16.30
CA GLY A 83 -5.64 1.59 -17.34
C GLY A 83 -5.28 2.82 -18.15
N THR A 84 -6.19 3.78 -18.23
CA THR A 84 -5.90 5.07 -18.89
C THR A 84 -5.00 5.98 -18.03
N ILE A 85 -4.80 5.61 -16.77
CA ILE A 85 -3.83 6.16 -15.82
C ILE A 85 -3.15 4.97 -15.15
N ASN A 86 -1.87 5.14 -14.78
CA ASN A 86 -1.12 4.15 -14.04
C ASN A 86 -1.53 4.10 -12.56
N VAL A 87 -1.44 2.93 -11.93
CA VAL A 87 -1.73 2.76 -10.50
C VAL A 87 -0.81 3.63 -9.64
N ASP A 88 0.47 3.74 -9.98
CA ASP A 88 1.46 4.56 -9.24
C ASP A 88 1.13 6.07 -9.24
N ALA A 89 0.20 6.53 -10.08
CA ALA A 89 -0.17 7.93 -10.14
C ALA A 89 -0.99 8.40 -8.93
N VAL A 90 -1.71 7.49 -8.26
CA VAL A 90 -2.58 7.84 -7.11
C VAL A 90 -1.92 7.61 -5.75
N GLY A 91 -0.72 7.04 -5.72
CA GLY A 91 0.04 6.79 -4.50
C GLY A 91 1.28 5.94 -4.81
N PRO A 92 2.35 6.08 -4.01
CA PRO A 92 3.61 5.37 -4.23
C PRO A 92 3.51 3.88 -3.87
N THR A 93 2.61 3.50 -2.97
CA THR A 93 2.48 2.13 -2.46
C THR A 93 1.11 1.91 -1.80
N PHE A 94 0.78 0.63 -1.63
CA PHE A 94 -0.18 0.18 -0.62
C PHE A 94 0.54 -0.86 0.24
N TRP A 95 0.10 -1.07 1.46
CA TRP A 95 0.76 -2.00 2.36
C TRP A 95 -0.22 -2.86 3.15
N ILE A 96 0.28 -4.00 3.61
CA ILE A 96 -0.40 -4.89 4.56
C ILE A 96 0.48 -5.00 5.78
N GLY A 97 -0.05 -4.71 6.94
CA GLY A 97 0.81 -4.34 8.06
C GLY A 97 0.06 -4.24 9.36
N GLY A 98 0.79 -3.98 10.44
CA GLY A 98 0.19 -4.00 11.75
C GLY A 98 1.15 -3.80 12.92
N THR A 99 0.60 -3.81 14.12
CA THR A 99 1.38 -3.56 15.34
C THR A 99 2.19 -4.79 15.75
N VAL A 100 3.51 -4.62 15.86
CA VAL A 100 4.45 -5.61 16.39
C VAL A 100 5.08 -5.15 17.70
N THR A 101 5.65 -6.08 18.46
CA THR A 101 6.37 -5.81 19.70
C THR A 101 7.76 -5.29 19.38
N ASP A 102 8.15 -4.24 20.08
CA ASP A 102 9.53 -3.77 20.07
C ASP A 102 9.90 -3.26 21.48
N PRO A 103 10.74 -3.98 22.22
CA PRO A 103 11.13 -3.63 23.59
C PRO A 103 12.09 -2.43 23.66
N ASN A 104 12.47 -1.80 22.56
CA ASN A 104 13.26 -0.57 22.51
C ASN A 104 12.44 0.64 22.03
N SER A 105 11.32 0.40 21.36
CA SER A 105 10.35 1.42 20.98
C SER A 105 9.46 1.90 22.14
N ARG A 106 8.81 3.06 21.94
CA ARG A 106 7.79 3.64 22.81
C ARG A 106 6.61 2.68 22.96
N TYR A 107 6.12 2.56 24.20
CA TYR A 107 5.06 1.62 24.60
C TYR A 107 5.35 0.13 24.31
N GLY A 108 6.58 -0.24 23.94
CA GLY A 108 6.89 -1.62 23.58
C GLY A 108 6.36 -2.02 22.20
N GLN A 109 6.03 -1.06 21.33
CA GLN A 109 5.35 -1.30 20.06
C GLN A 109 6.07 -0.63 18.89
N ALA A 110 6.13 -1.34 17.78
CA ALA A 110 6.55 -0.84 16.48
C ALA A 110 5.47 -1.20 15.43
N PHE A 111 5.61 -0.70 14.22
CA PHE A 111 4.58 -0.80 13.18
C PHE A 111 5.16 -1.39 11.90
N LEU A 112 4.66 -2.56 11.51
CA LEU A 112 5.05 -3.26 10.29
C LEU A 112 4.26 -2.71 9.10
N GLU A 113 4.94 -2.48 7.99
CA GLU A 113 4.31 -2.25 6.69
C GLU A 113 4.96 -3.18 5.66
N LEU A 114 4.25 -4.15 5.09
CA LEU A 114 4.68 -4.81 3.86
C LEU A 114 4.22 -3.97 2.67
N GLN A 115 5.11 -3.11 2.17
CA GLN A 115 4.83 -2.14 1.12
C GLN A 115 4.98 -2.77 -0.27
N PHE A 116 3.93 -2.69 -1.09
CA PHE A 116 3.89 -3.14 -2.48
C PHE A 116 3.95 -1.95 -3.43
N TYR A 117 5.02 -1.87 -4.22
CA TYR A 117 5.24 -0.76 -5.14
C TYR A 117 4.64 -1.05 -6.52
N PRO A 118 3.55 -0.36 -6.95
CA PRO A 118 3.05 -0.47 -8.31
C PRO A 118 4.07 0.01 -9.32
N ASN A 119 4.06 -0.60 -10.50
CA ASN A 119 4.88 -0.27 -11.64
C ASN A 119 6.38 -0.21 -11.35
N SER A 120 6.86 -1.10 -10.48
CA SER A 120 8.17 -0.97 -9.85
C SER A 120 8.87 -2.30 -9.64
N ILE A 121 10.18 -2.31 -9.92
CA ILE A 121 11.12 -3.34 -9.46
C ILE A 121 11.99 -2.74 -8.35
N THR A 122 11.87 -3.28 -7.14
CA THR A 122 12.73 -2.92 -6.01
C THR A 122 14.16 -3.37 -6.28
N THR A 123 15.10 -2.44 -6.20
CA THR A 123 16.55 -2.68 -6.34
C THR A 123 17.28 -2.62 -5.01
N GLY A 124 16.64 -2.14 -3.95
CA GLY A 124 17.15 -2.22 -2.58
C GLY A 124 16.15 -1.69 -1.55
N CYS A 125 16.18 -2.28 -0.35
CA CYS A 125 15.51 -1.77 0.86
C CYS A 125 16.59 -1.42 1.88
N THR A 126 16.58 -0.19 2.38
CA THR A 126 17.67 0.40 3.17
C THR A 126 17.31 0.45 4.65
N ALA A 127 18.32 0.50 5.53
CA ALA A 127 18.15 0.41 6.98
C ALA A 127 17.33 1.55 7.61
N GLY A 128 17.06 2.65 6.90
CA GLY A 128 16.19 3.74 7.36
C GLY A 128 14.74 3.60 6.89
N GLY A 129 14.30 2.40 6.53
CA GLY A 129 12.96 2.14 5.98
C GLY A 129 12.80 2.53 4.50
N GLY A 130 13.74 3.28 3.94
CA GLY A 130 13.66 3.71 2.55
C GLY A 130 13.92 2.61 1.52
N TYR A 131 13.50 2.85 0.28
CA TYR A 131 13.58 1.90 -0.83
C TYR A 131 14.19 2.55 -2.08
N ASN A 132 14.61 1.72 -3.04
CA ASN A 132 15.00 2.13 -4.38
C ASN A 132 14.24 1.31 -5.41
N VAL A 133 13.58 1.96 -6.36
CA VAL A 133 12.77 1.31 -7.39
C VAL A 133 13.14 1.79 -8.80
N VAL A 134 12.92 0.90 -9.76
CA VAL A 134 13.02 1.19 -11.18
C VAL A 134 11.66 0.93 -11.83
N PHE A 135 11.23 1.87 -12.67
CA PHE A 135 9.96 1.78 -13.38
C PHE A 135 9.88 0.51 -14.22
N SER A 136 8.83 -0.26 -13.99
CA SER A 136 8.46 -1.43 -14.78
C SER A 136 6.94 -1.53 -14.82
N PRO A 137 6.28 -1.16 -15.93
CA PRO A 137 4.82 -1.17 -16.02
C PRO A 137 4.20 -2.50 -15.60
N ASN A 138 3.07 -2.42 -14.89
CA ASN A 138 2.29 -3.54 -14.38
C ASN A 138 3.10 -4.57 -13.57
N THR A 139 4.20 -4.14 -12.95
CA THR A 139 5.06 -4.97 -12.08
C THR A 139 4.94 -4.51 -10.63
N TYR A 140 4.93 -5.45 -9.70
CA TYR A 140 4.93 -5.21 -8.27
C TYR A 140 6.08 -5.95 -7.60
N THR A 141 6.74 -5.27 -6.69
CA THR A 141 7.78 -5.80 -5.80
C THR A 141 7.61 -5.11 -4.44
N ALA A 142 8.27 -5.62 -3.39
CA ALA A 142 8.00 -5.17 -2.03
C ALA A 142 9.23 -5.01 -1.14
N CYS A 143 9.13 -4.03 -0.23
CA CYS A 143 9.95 -3.91 0.98
C CYS A 143 9.06 -4.08 2.21
N SER A 144 9.67 -4.37 3.35
CA SER A 144 8.96 -4.50 4.62
C SER A 144 9.67 -3.71 5.72
N PRO A 145 9.50 -2.38 5.79
CA PRO A 145 9.92 -1.60 6.94
C PRO A 145 9.11 -1.97 8.20
N VAL A 146 9.76 -1.83 9.36
CA VAL A 146 9.08 -1.75 10.65
C VAL A 146 9.50 -0.45 11.33
N TRP A 147 8.54 0.40 11.64
CA TRP A 147 8.73 1.73 12.23
C TRP A 147 8.64 1.70 13.74
N GLU A 148 9.63 2.28 14.40
CA GLU A 148 9.68 2.46 15.85
C GLU A 148 9.70 3.94 16.23
N VAL A 149 9.34 4.23 17.49
CA VAL A 149 9.40 5.56 18.06
C VAL A 149 10.35 5.56 19.26
N SER A 150 11.33 6.46 19.24
CA SER A 150 12.28 6.62 20.34
C SER A 150 11.61 6.86 21.69
N ARG A 151 11.98 6.06 22.69
CA ARG A 151 11.51 6.19 24.08
C ARG A 151 11.83 7.52 24.74
N LYS A 152 12.91 8.18 24.32
CA LYS A 152 13.44 9.36 25.02
C LYS A 152 13.12 10.67 24.31
N GLY A 153 12.71 10.63 23.04
CA GLY A 153 12.60 11.83 22.25
C GLY A 153 11.73 11.68 21.02
N GLY A 154 10.72 10.79 21.01
CA GLY A 154 9.62 10.83 20.04
C GLY A 154 9.98 10.72 18.55
N SER A 155 11.25 10.59 18.19
CA SER A 155 11.68 10.49 16.81
C SER A 155 11.34 9.12 16.25
N GLU A 156 10.77 9.09 15.07
CA GLU A 156 10.51 7.86 14.34
C GLU A 156 11.73 7.42 13.51
N SER A 157 11.98 6.12 13.51
CA SER A 157 13.02 5.45 12.71
C SER A 157 12.58 4.04 12.33
N ALA A 158 13.25 3.43 11.36
CA ALA A 158 13.03 2.02 11.05
C ALA A 158 13.86 1.11 11.99
N ALA A 159 13.19 0.24 12.73
CA ALA A 159 13.80 -0.84 13.50
C ALA A 159 14.26 -1.99 12.58
N PHE A 160 13.55 -2.18 11.46
CA PHE A 160 13.80 -3.24 10.50
C PHE A 160 13.45 -2.76 9.09
N ASN A 161 14.13 -3.32 8.07
CA ASN A 161 13.66 -3.26 6.69
C ASN A 161 14.26 -4.43 5.90
N ALA A 162 13.46 -5.07 5.07
CA ALA A 162 13.91 -6.15 4.20
C ALA A 162 13.19 -6.13 2.84
N MET A 163 13.91 -6.55 1.80
CA MET A 163 13.33 -6.82 0.49
C MET A 163 12.65 -8.19 0.50
N LEU A 164 11.46 -8.27 -0.07
CA LEU A 164 10.80 -9.54 -0.35
C LEU A 164 11.49 -10.20 -1.54
N THR A 165 12.22 -11.29 -1.28
CA THR A 165 12.97 -12.01 -2.31
C THR A 165 12.27 -13.31 -2.70
N ASP A 166 12.28 -13.63 -3.99
CA ASP A 166 11.77 -14.89 -4.51
C ASP A 166 12.69 -16.04 -4.07
N SER A 167 12.11 -17.03 -3.41
CA SER A 167 12.80 -18.21 -2.89
C SER A 167 13.46 -19.04 -3.99
N ALA A 168 12.96 -18.97 -5.23
CA ALA A 168 13.51 -19.71 -6.35
C ALA A 168 14.74 -19.03 -6.98
N SER A 169 14.76 -17.69 -7.05
CA SER A 169 15.79 -16.93 -7.77
C SER A 169 16.75 -16.14 -6.87
N GLY A 170 16.35 -15.81 -5.65
CA GLY A 170 17.06 -14.91 -4.74
C GLY A 170 17.00 -13.43 -5.14
N GLY A 171 16.34 -13.10 -6.26
CA GLY A 171 16.03 -11.72 -6.66
C GLY A 171 14.73 -11.21 -6.01
N PRO A 172 14.26 -10.01 -6.35
CA PRO A 172 12.96 -9.52 -5.90
C PRO A 172 11.84 -10.49 -6.28
N LEU A 173 10.84 -10.69 -5.41
CA LEU A 173 9.63 -11.40 -5.79
C LEU A 173 8.82 -10.54 -6.77
N MET A 174 8.87 -10.92 -8.04
CA MET A 174 8.20 -10.24 -9.14
C MET A 174 6.76 -10.73 -9.24
N MET A 175 5.82 -9.85 -8.90
CA MET A 175 4.38 -10.04 -9.11
C MET A 175 3.92 -9.08 -10.22
N HIS A 176 2.79 -9.36 -10.85
CA HIS A 176 2.27 -8.55 -11.96
C HIS A 176 0.83 -8.12 -11.72
N ALA A 177 0.44 -7.07 -12.42
CA ALA A 177 -0.94 -6.61 -12.41
C ALA A 177 -1.93 -7.72 -12.78
N GLY A 178 -3.01 -7.82 -12.00
CA GLY A 178 -4.02 -8.87 -12.16
C GLY A 178 -3.63 -10.21 -11.53
N ASP A 179 -2.40 -10.36 -11.00
CA ASP A 179 -2.04 -11.56 -10.24
C ASP A 179 -2.84 -11.66 -8.96
N THR A 180 -3.21 -12.89 -8.61
CA THR A 180 -3.76 -13.17 -7.28
C THR A 180 -2.62 -13.54 -6.35
N ILE A 181 -2.44 -12.77 -5.29
CA ILE A 181 -1.41 -13.01 -4.28
C ILE A 181 -2.05 -13.35 -2.94
N THR A 182 -1.30 -14.09 -2.13
CA THR A 182 -1.56 -14.20 -0.70
C THR A 182 -0.43 -13.59 0.09
N ASP A 183 -0.76 -12.85 1.14
CA ASP A 183 0.17 -12.46 2.19
C ASP A 183 -0.20 -13.21 3.47
N HIS A 184 0.61 -14.20 3.84
CA HIS A 184 0.46 -15.00 5.05
C HIS A 184 1.39 -14.48 6.15
N GLN A 185 0.78 -13.89 7.16
CA GLN A 185 1.43 -13.27 8.30
C GLN A 185 1.22 -14.14 9.55
N TYR A 186 2.28 -14.77 10.06
CA TYR A 186 2.18 -15.78 11.12
C TYR A 186 3.36 -15.83 12.09
N VAL A 187 3.20 -16.52 13.21
CA VAL A 187 4.26 -16.83 14.17
C VAL A 187 4.58 -18.31 14.18
N THR A 188 5.84 -18.64 14.51
CA THR A 188 6.26 -20.04 14.70
C THR A 188 6.53 -20.34 16.18
N PRO A 189 6.59 -21.62 16.59
CA PRO A 189 7.01 -21.99 17.94
C PRO A 189 8.43 -21.53 18.32
N ALA A 190 9.26 -21.15 17.33
CA ALA A 190 10.61 -20.66 17.59
C ALA A 190 10.61 -19.23 18.17
N ALA A 191 9.52 -18.46 17.98
CA ALA A 191 9.41 -17.07 18.38
C ALA A 191 10.59 -16.21 17.90
N ASP A 192 11.01 -16.43 16.65
CA ASP A 192 12.16 -15.82 15.99
C ASP A 192 11.81 -14.55 15.19
N GLY A 193 10.55 -14.14 15.25
CA GLY A 193 9.98 -12.99 14.58
C GLY A 193 8.63 -13.36 13.99
N MET A 194 7.89 -12.37 13.53
CA MET A 194 6.75 -12.59 12.66
C MET A 194 7.25 -13.00 11.27
N HIS A 195 6.67 -14.05 10.72
CA HIS A 195 6.93 -14.55 9.37
C HIS A 195 5.89 -13.94 8.44
N ILE A 196 6.36 -13.41 7.31
CA ILE A 196 5.53 -12.81 6.27
C ILE A 196 5.86 -13.55 4.98
N THR A 197 4.96 -14.42 4.54
CA THR A 197 5.14 -15.19 3.31
C THR A 197 4.17 -14.70 2.26
N VAL A 198 4.70 -14.11 1.21
CA VAL A 198 3.93 -13.73 0.04
C VAL A 198 4.05 -14.84 -0.99
N THR A 199 2.91 -15.28 -1.51
CA THR A 199 2.84 -16.22 -2.63
C THR A 199 2.05 -15.58 -3.76
N ASP A 200 2.63 -15.53 -4.94
CA ASP A 200 1.90 -15.26 -6.16
C ASP A 200 1.25 -16.56 -6.64
N LEU A 201 -0.08 -16.64 -6.49
CA LEU A 201 -0.84 -17.84 -6.87
C LEU A 201 -0.93 -18.01 -8.39
N THR A 202 -0.73 -16.94 -9.17
CA THR A 202 -0.74 -17.01 -10.64
C THR A 202 0.52 -17.71 -11.15
N THR A 203 1.69 -17.34 -10.63
CA THR A 203 2.99 -17.86 -11.10
C THR A 203 3.51 -19.02 -10.26
N GLY A 204 3.05 -19.15 -9.01
CA GLY A 204 3.54 -20.13 -8.03
C GLY A 204 4.84 -19.73 -7.34
N HIS A 205 5.36 -18.53 -7.59
CA HIS A 205 6.55 -18.00 -6.90
C HIS A 205 6.19 -17.47 -5.52
N ALA A 206 7.15 -17.50 -4.59
CA ALA A 206 6.94 -17.06 -3.22
C ALA A 206 8.21 -16.54 -2.55
N GLY A 207 8.04 -15.67 -1.57
CA GLY A 207 9.12 -15.13 -0.75
C GLY A 207 8.70 -15.02 0.72
N THR A 208 9.65 -15.15 1.63
CA THR A 208 9.41 -15.03 3.07
C THR A 208 10.36 -14.02 3.70
N ILE A 209 9.80 -13.12 4.51
CA ILE A 209 10.52 -12.22 5.41
C ILE A 209 10.28 -12.69 6.86
N ILE A 210 11.32 -12.65 7.69
CA ILE A 210 11.21 -12.87 9.13
C ILE A 210 11.60 -11.56 9.81
N LEU A 211 10.69 -11.00 10.61
CA LEU A 211 10.92 -9.74 11.33
C LEU A 211 11.83 -9.97 12.54
N ASN A 212 13.13 -9.96 12.28
CA ASN A 212 14.17 -10.08 13.29
C ASN A 212 15.16 -8.95 13.12
N SER A 213 14.93 -7.86 13.86
CA SER A 213 15.82 -6.71 13.88
C SER A 213 17.18 -7.12 14.43
N LYS A 214 18.26 -6.66 13.78
CA LYS A 214 19.63 -6.89 14.27
C LYS A 214 19.89 -6.22 15.62
N ILE A 215 19.12 -5.19 15.95
CA ILE A 215 19.30 -4.37 17.15
C ILE A 215 18.25 -4.76 18.20
N ASP A 216 17.00 -4.95 17.78
CA ASP A 216 15.84 -5.10 18.69
C ASP A 216 15.44 -6.56 18.87
N GLY A 217 15.96 -7.46 18.02
CA GLY A 217 15.65 -8.88 18.01
C GLY A 217 14.32 -9.20 17.31
N PRO A 218 13.71 -10.36 17.64
CA PRO A 218 12.42 -10.79 17.11
C PRO A 218 11.30 -9.79 17.37
N LEU A 219 10.64 -9.34 16.30
CA LEU A 219 9.45 -8.48 16.34
C LEU A 219 8.22 -9.37 16.14
N MET A 220 7.42 -9.53 17.18
CA MET A 220 6.26 -10.44 17.23
C MET A 220 4.95 -9.64 17.11
N PRO A 221 3.81 -10.23 16.72
CA PRO A 221 2.53 -9.53 16.82
C PRO A 221 2.27 -9.03 18.26
N ALA A 222 1.95 -7.74 18.41
CA ALA A 222 1.72 -7.15 19.74
C ALA A 222 0.41 -7.62 20.38
N PHE A 223 -0.52 -8.11 19.57
CA PHE A 223 -1.86 -8.49 19.99
C PHE A 223 -2.18 -9.93 19.58
N ASP A 224 -3.21 -10.50 20.22
CA ASP A 224 -3.68 -11.86 19.93
C ASP A 224 -4.88 -11.88 18.97
N ARG A 225 -5.69 -10.81 18.96
CA ARG A 225 -6.99 -10.80 18.27
C ARG A 225 -7.17 -9.57 17.39
N GLN A 226 -7.79 -9.77 16.23
CA GLN A 226 -8.14 -8.71 15.29
C GLN A 226 -9.39 -7.94 15.73
N THR A 227 -9.26 -7.15 16.79
CA THR A 227 -10.39 -6.43 17.40
C THR A 227 -10.05 -4.96 17.53
N LEU A 228 -11.02 -4.10 17.25
CA LEU A 228 -10.87 -2.65 17.41
C LEU A 228 -10.38 -2.29 18.81
N GLY A 229 -9.45 -1.34 18.88
CA GLY A 229 -8.82 -0.90 20.12
C GLY A 229 -7.57 -1.68 20.50
N ASN A 230 -7.27 -2.80 19.83
CA ASN A 230 -5.93 -3.40 19.85
C ASN A 230 -5.03 -2.68 18.83
N ALA A 231 -4.98 -1.36 18.95
CA ALA A 231 -4.37 -0.46 17.99
C ALA A 231 -2.91 -0.12 18.35
N LEU A 232 -2.19 0.43 17.38
CA LEU A 232 -0.90 1.06 17.62
C LEU A 232 -1.04 2.22 18.61
N SER A 233 -0.37 2.15 19.75
CA SER A 233 -0.62 3.10 20.84
C SER A 233 -0.07 4.50 20.60
N TRP A 234 0.88 4.66 19.69
CA TRP A 234 1.38 5.96 19.28
C TRP A 234 0.78 6.44 17.93
N GLY A 235 -0.05 5.62 17.27
CA GLY A 235 -0.71 5.94 16.01
C GLY A 235 -1.92 6.87 16.15
N LEU A 236 -2.46 7.35 15.02
CA LEU A 236 -3.55 8.33 14.97
C LEU A 236 -4.95 7.72 15.00
N VAL A 237 -5.03 6.40 14.80
CA VAL A 237 -6.27 5.65 14.62
C VAL A 237 -6.46 4.60 15.71
N ASN A 238 -7.72 4.27 15.96
CA ASN A 238 -8.16 3.22 16.86
C ASN A 238 -8.79 2.11 16.02
N ASP A 239 -7.92 1.26 15.51
CA ASP A 239 -8.08 0.25 14.47
C ASP A 239 -7.93 -1.17 15.03
N ALA A 240 -7.83 -2.15 14.13
CA ALA A 240 -7.42 -3.51 14.48
C ALA A 240 -5.90 -3.71 14.30
N PRO A 241 -5.29 -4.72 14.93
CA PRO A 241 -3.85 -4.95 14.87
C PRO A 241 -3.21 -5.11 13.49
N ASN A 242 -3.97 -5.51 12.46
CA ASN A 242 -3.45 -5.67 11.11
C ASN A 242 -4.48 -5.20 10.09
N SER A 243 -4.03 -4.42 9.11
CA SER A 243 -4.87 -3.77 8.11
C SER A 243 -4.22 -3.82 6.73
N LEU A 244 -5.04 -3.57 5.70
CA LEU A 244 -4.56 -3.22 4.36
C LEU A 244 -4.82 -1.74 4.15
N VAL A 245 -3.80 -1.02 3.69
CA VAL A 245 -3.77 0.43 3.67
C VAL A 245 -3.23 0.96 2.36
N TRP A 246 -3.76 2.10 1.92
CA TRP A 246 -3.20 2.88 0.83
C TRP A 246 -2.45 4.08 1.36
N GLU A 247 -1.24 4.32 0.87
CA GLU A 247 -0.55 5.58 1.10
C GLU A 247 -1.02 6.61 0.08
N ILE A 248 -1.84 7.57 0.52
CA ILE A 248 -2.33 8.67 -0.31
C ILE A 248 -1.70 10.00 0.13
N GLY A 249 -1.92 11.06 -0.66
CA GLY A 249 -1.35 12.38 -0.36
C GLY A 249 0.09 12.54 -0.85
N HIS A 250 0.51 11.72 -1.81
CA HIS A 250 1.78 11.83 -2.49
C HIS A 250 1.58 11.86 -4.02
N THR A 251 2.50 12.52 -4.71
CA THR A 251 2.69 12.32 -6.14
C THR A 251 3.31 10.94 -6.39
N GLY A 252 3.07 10.33 -7.55
CA GLY A 252 3.67 9.02 -7.87
C GLY A 252 5.21 9.02 -7.88
N ASP A 253 5.81 7.84 -7.77
CA ASP A 253 7.27 7.66 -7.77
C ASP A 253 7.95 8.02 -9.10
N TYR A 254 7.15 8.13 -10.16
CA TYR A 254 7.62 8.44 -11.51
C TYR A 254 7.16 9.83 -12.00
N THR A 255 6.68 10.69 -11.09
CA THR A 255 6.38 12.10 -11.37
C THR A 255 7.62 12.99 -11.19
N THR A 256 7.52 14.29 -11.47
CA THR A 256 8.63 15.24 -11.29
C THR A 256 8.18 16.50 -10.57
N PRO A 257 8.38 16.62 -9.24
CA PRO A 257 9.18 15.71 -8.39
C PRO A 257 8.47 14.39 -8.07
N ALA A 258 9.25 13.34 -7.74
CA ALA A 258 8.77 11.99 -7.43
C ALA A 258 8.42 11.85 -5.95
N GLY A 259 7.34 11.11 -5.64
CA GLY A 259 6.95 10.75 -4.26
C GLY A 259 6.82 11.94 -3.31
N GLN A 260 6.49 13.14 -3.80
CA GLN A 260 6.41 14.32 -2.95
C GLN A 260 5.04 14.44 -2.34
N PHE A 261 5.01 14.92 -1.10
CA PHE A 261 3.77 15.29 -0.44
C PHE A 261 2.92 16.22 -1.31
N CYS A 262 1.64 15.93 -1.40
CA CYS A 262 0.66 16.74 -2.09
C CYS A 262 -0.64 16.85 -1.29
N LEU A 263 -1.32 17.97 -1.50
CA LEU A 263 -2.53 18.32 -0.76
C LEU A 263 -3.79 18.16 -1.63
N PRO A 264 -4.97 17.93 -1.02
CA PRO A 264 -6.24 18.04 -1.73
C PRO A 264 -6.37 19.39 -2.46
N GLY A 265 -6.93 19.36 -3.65
CA GLY A 265 -7.10 20.53 -4.52
C GLY A 265 -5.86 20.95 -5.31
N SER A 266 -4.70 20.31 -5.09
CA SER A 266 -3.50 20.59 -5.88
C SER A 266 -3.68 20.15 -7.33
N THR A 267 -3.70 21.14 -8.24
CA THR A 267 -3.98 20.97 -9.68
C THR A 267 -2.78 21.34 -10.57
N THR A 268 -1.66 21.78 -9.98
CA THR A 268 -0.48 22.23 -10.74
C THR A 268 0.33 21.03 -11.27
N LYS A 269 1.51 21.26 -11.85
CA LYS A 269 2.35 20.19 -12.43
C LYS A 269 2.56 19.08 -11.38
N ASN A 270 2.03 17.89 -11.66
CA ASN A 270 1.76 16.76 -10.75
C ASN A 270 0.63 17.04 -9.75
N PRO A 271 -0.63 16.94 -10.20
CA PRO A 271 -1.76 17.14 -9.32
C PRO A 271 -1.89 15.97 -8.33
N CYS A 272 -2.55 16.20 -7.20
CA CYS A 272 -2.68 15.18 -6.15
C CYS A 272 -3.80 14.20 -6.51
N TYR A 273 -3.51 13.28 -7.43
CA TYR A 273 -4.49 12.34 -7.98
C TYR A 273 -5.15 11.45 -6.93
N SER A 274 -4.46 11.23 -5.81
CA SER A 274 -4.98 10.47 -4.68
C SER A 274 -6.29 11.06 -4.14
N TYR A 275 -6.47 12.38 -4.15
CA TYR A 275 -7.72 13.07 -3.75
C TYR A 275 -8.69 13.30 -4.91
N ASN A 276 -8.61 12.49 -5.97
CA ASN A 276 -9.50 12.56 -7.12
C ASN A 276 -10.11 11.18 -7.44
N VAL A 277 -11.25 10.85 -6.84
CA VAL A 277 -12.01 9.60 -7.09
C VAL A 277 -12.16 9.29 -8.59
N PRO A 278 -12.47 10.25 -9.50
CA PRO A 278 -12.50 9.98 -10.93
C PRO A 278 -11.18 9.49 -11.55
N THR A 279 -10.02 9.72 -10.93
CA THR A 279 -8.74 9.14 -11.36
C THR A 279 -8.63 7.68 -10.95
N TRP A 280 -9.04 7.31 -9.74
CA TRP A 280 -9.04 5.91 -9.29
C TRP A 280 -9.82 5.01 -10.24
N LEU A 281 -10.96 5.50 -10.75
CA LEU A 281 -11.81 4.78 -11.69
C LEU A 281 -11.23 4.60 -13.11
N LYS A 282 -9.97 4.99 -13.35
CA LYS A 282 -9.28 4.90 -14.66
C LYS A 282 -8.38 3.69 -14.81
N PHE A 283 -8.24 2.87 -13.77
CA PHE A 283 -7.49 1.63 -13.73
C PHE A 283 -8.33 0.52 -13.06
N SER A 284 -7.88 -0.73 -13.09
CA SER A 284 -8.56 -1.81 -12.37
C SER A 284 -8.16 -1.79 -10.90
N PRO A 285 -9.12 -1.82 -9.96
CA PRO A 285 -8.82 -1.68 -8.54
C PRO A 285 -8.10 -2.91 -8.00
N ILE A 286 -7.45 -2.71 -6.85
CA ILE A 286 -7.11 -3.81 -5.95
C ILE A 286 -8.40 -4.56 -5.60
N GLN A 287 -8.37 -5.89 -5.63
CA GLN A 287 -9.49 -6.71 -5.18
C GLN A 287 -9.11 -7.46 -3.91
N ILE A 288 -9.63 -7.05 -2.76
CA ILE A 288 -9.46 -7.74 -1.49
C ILE A 288 -10.49 -8.85 -1.42
N LYS A 289 -10.06 -10.08 -1.72
CA LYS A 289 -10.94 -11.26 -1.77
C LYS A 289 -11.35 -11.72 -0.37
N GLY A 290 -10.51 -11.43 0.62
CA GLY A 290 -10.81 -11.63 2.02
C GLY A 290 -9.58 -12.02 2.84
N VAL A 291 -9.82 -12.36 4.09
CA VAL A 291 -8.82 -12.83 5.05
C VAL A 291 -9.26 -14.16 5.64
N THR A 292 -8.32 -15.09 5.73
CA THR A 292 -8.47 -16.36 6.47
C THR A 292 -7.54 -16.34 7.68
N PHE A 293 -8.06 -16.66 8.86
CA PHE A 293 -7.29 -16.76 10.10
C PHE A 293 -6.72 -18.17 10.28
N GLY A 294 -5.71 -18.33 11.14
CA GLY A 294 -5.01 -19.61 11.36
C GLY A 294 -5.89 -20.78 11.81
N ASP A 295 -7.09 -20.51 12.34
CA ASP A 295 -8.09 -21.53 12.65
C ASP A 295 -8.93 -21.98 11.44
N GLY A 296 -8.63 -21.48 10.24
CA GLY A 296 -9.32 -21.74 8.99
C GLY A 296 -10.60 -20.92 8.79
N SER A 297 -10.94 -20.04 9.73
CA SER A 297 -12.11 -19.18 9.59
C SER A 297 -11.83 -17.94 8.75
N SER A 298 -12.86 -17.36 8.14
CA SER A 298 -12.73 -16.12 7.35
C SER A 298 -13.30 -14.90 8.08
N ALA A 299 -12.74 -13.72 7.78
CA ALA A 299 -13.29 -12.44 8.20
C ALA A 299 -14.74 -12.28 7.70
N LYS A 300 -15.64 -11.90 8.61
CA LYS A 300 -17.08 -11.68 8.33
C LYS A 300 -17.55 -10.26 8.65
N SER A 301 -16.68 -9.46 9.23
CA SER A 301 -16.91 -8.07 9.58
C SER A 301 -15.61 -7.32 9.30
N TRP A 302 -15.77 -6.09 8.85
CA TRP A 302 -14.67 -5.23 8.44
C TRP A 302 -14.88 -3.85 9.04
N ALA A 303 -13.80 -3.14 9.33
CA ALA A 303 -13.86 -1.73 9.67
C ALA A 303 -12.98 -0.91 8.73
N ALA A 304 -13.20 0.40 8.70
CA ALA A 304 -12.35 1.32 7.98
C ALA A 304 -12.11 2.59 8.81
N VAL A 305 -10.92 3.17 8.65
CA VAL A 305 -10.52 4.45 9.25
C VAL A 305 -9.47 5.12 8.37
N SER A 306 -9.20 6.39 8.65
CA SER A 306 -8.12 7.15 8.01
C SER A 306 -7.47 8.04 9.04
N ASP A 307 -6.16 8.17 8.94
CA ASP A 307 -5.31 8.97 9.82
C ASP A 307 -5.66 10.46 9.87
N TYR A 308 -6.39 10.96 8.86
CA TYR A 308 -6.82 12.37 8.77
C TYR A 308 -8.35 12.56 8.78
N GLY A 309 -9.07 11.47 9.01
CA GLY A 309 -10.53 11.47 9.09
C GLY A 309 -11.20 11.67 7.72
N GLY A 310 -10.56 11.22 6.65
CA GLY A 310 -11.11 11.20 5.30
C GLY A 310 -11.51 12.58 4.77
N ARG A 311 -12.81 12.82 4.64
CA ARG A 311 -13.34 14.10 4.12
C ARG A 311 -12.83 15.33 4.87
N ARG A 312 -12.55 15.21 6.18
CA ARG A 312 -12.03 16.33 6.96
C ARG A 312 -10.78 16.93 6.33
N GLU A 313 -9.88 16.08 5.82
CA GLU A 313 -8.65 16.52 5.15
C GLU A 313 -8.98 17.32 3.89
N VAL A 314 -9.89 16.81 3.06
CA VAL A 314 -10.34 17.50 1.85
C VAL A 314 -10.97 18.85 2.17
N ASP A 315 -11.88 18.90 3.15
CA ASP A 315 -12.58 20.12 3.54
C ASP A 315 -11.60 21.16 4.13
N GLN A 316 -10.50 20.73 4.75
CA GLN A 316 -9.46 21.62 5.29
C GLN A 316 -8.71 22.40 4.18
N TYR A 317 -8.39 21.74 3.06
CA TYR A 317 -7.59 22.37 1.99
C TYR A 317 -8.43 22.92 0.84
N CYS A 318 -9.49 22.21 0.47
CA CYS A 318 -10.39 22.64 -0.59
C CYS A 318 -11.49 23.59 -0.09
N GLY A 319 -11.83 23.55 1.20
CA GLY A 319 -13.04 24.15 1.73
C GLY A 319 -14.27 23.26 1.48
N ALA A 320 -15.14 23.11 2.48
CA ALA A 320 -16.27 22.18 2.43
C ALA A 320 -17.25 22.40 1.25
N ALA A 321 -17.35 23.64 0.74
CA ALA A 321 -18.18 23.97 -0.41
C ALA A 321 -17.63 23.44 -1.75
N ASN A 322 -16.34 23.09 -1.80
CA ASN A 322 -15.66 22.60 -2.99
C ASN A 322 -15.48 21.08 -3.00
N TYR A 323 -16.00 20.36 -2.00
CA TYR A 323 -16.02 18.90 -2.02
C TYR A 323 -16.75 18.39 -3.28
N GLY A 324 -16.15 17.45 -4.01
CA GLY A 324 -16.68 16.92 -5.27
C GLY A 324 -16.14 17.63 -6.53
N THR A 325 -15.41 18.74 -6.38
CA THR A 325 -14.67 19.33 -7.50
C THR A 325 -13.39 18.54 -7.79
N PRO A 326 -12.76 18.69 -8.97
CA PRO A 326 -11.55 17.93 -9.31
C PRO A 326 -10.48 18.04 -8.23
N PHE A 327 -9.90 16.90 -7.84
CA PHE A 327 -8.89 16.80 -6.77
C PHE A 327 -9.36 17.16 -5.36
N CYS A 328 -10.67 17.36 -5.17
CA CYS A 328 -11.30 17.65 -3.88
C CYS A 328 -12.32 16.57 -3.52
N THR A 329 -11.90 15.32 -3.56
CA THR A 329 -12.69 14.14 -3.16
C THR A 329 -11.84 13.20 -2.34
N TYR A 330 -12.47 12.33 -1.55
CA TYR A 330 -11.76 11.34 -0.76
C TYR A 330 -12.04 9.91 -1.28
N PRO A 331 -11.01 9.12 -1.64
CA PRO A 331 -11.18 7.73 -2.04
C PRO A 331 -11.67 6.85 -0.89
N PHE A 332 -12.38 5.77 -1.21
CA PHE A 332 -13.12 5.00 -0.22
C PHE A 332 -13.17 3.50 -0.56
N TYR A 333 -13.39 2.66 0.45
CA TYR A 333 -13.62 1.23 0.26
C TYR A 333 -15.08 0.98 -0.15
N ALA A 334 -15.27 0.03 -1.07
CA ALA A 334 -16.57 -0.40 -1.56
C ALA A 334 -16.58 -1.91 -1.77
N PHE A 335 -17.74 -2.56 -1.68
CA PHE A 335 -17.91 -3.96 -2.00
C PHE A 335 -18.43 -4.13 -3.43
N ASN A 336 -17.59 -4.75 -4.27
CA ASN A 336 -17.91 -5.10 -5.64
C ASN A 336 -18.49 -6.51 -5.69
N ARG A 337 -19.75 -6.63 -6.13
CA ARG A 337 -20.44 -7.93 -6.21
C ARG A 337 -20.00 -8.76 -7.40
N ALA A 338 -19.64 -8.12 -8.52
CA ALA A 338 -19.18 -8.83 -9.70
C ALA A 338 -17.84 -9.54 -9.42
N ASP A 339 -16.96 -8.86 -8.69
CA ASP A 339 -15.67 -9.41 -8.28
C ASP A 339 -15.74 -10.20 -6.96
N ASN A 340 -16.83 -10.08 -6.20
CA ASN A 340 -16.96 -10.60 -4.84
C ASN A 340 -15.74 -10.22 -3.97
N ALA A 341 -15.47 -8.92 -3.89
CA ALA A 341 -14.27 -8.37 -3.25
C ALA A 341 -14.54 -6.96 -2.69
N PHE A 342 -13.77 -6.55 -1.68
CA PHE A 342 -13.63 -5.13 -1.41
C PHE A 342 -12.67 -4.51 -2.43
N THR A 343 -12.99 -3.31 -2.88
CA THR A 343 -12.17 -2.50 -3.78
C THR A 343 -11.94 -1.14 -3.15
N TYR A 344 -10.87 -0.46 -3.54
CA TYR A 344 -10.54 0.87 -3.04
C TYR A 344 -10.49 1.92 -4.17
N GLY A 345 -10.95 3.14 -3.87
CA GLY A 345 -10.80 4.31 -4.71
C GLY A 345 -12.13 4.94 -5.18
N GLY A 346 -13.22 4.17 -5.23
CA GLY A 346 -14.54 4.64 -5.63
C GLY A 346 -15.48 3.54 -6.10
N ASP A 347 -16.57 3.91 -6.76
CA ASP A 347 -17.54 2.98 -7.33
C ASP A 347 -17.11 2.47 -8.71
N TYR A 348 -16.45 1.31 -8.74
CA TYR A 348 -16.12 0.60 -9.98
C TYR A 348 -17.37 -0.12 -10.56
N PRO A 349 -17.39 -0.47 -11.86
CA PRO A 349 -18.46 -1.30 -12.41
C PRO A 349 -18.64 -2.60 -11.61
N GLY A 350 -19.87 -2.85 -11.16
CA GLY A 350 -20.19 -4.00 -10.28
C GLY A 350 -20.24 -3.68 -8.79
N THR A 351 -19.89 -2.45 -8.38
CA THR A 351 -20.07 -1.97 -7.01
C THR A 351 -21.52 -2.12 -6.58
N SER A 352 -21.71 -2.73 -5.42
CA SER A 352 -23.03 -3.00 -4.85
C SER A 352 -23.27 -2.34 -3.50
N GLN A 353 -22.21 -1.91 -2.83
CA GLN A 353 -22.24 -1.22 -1.56
C GLN A 353 -21.01 -0.32 -1.45
N ASP A 354 -21.20 0.97 -1.24
CA ASP A 354 -20.14 1.97 -1.12
C ASP A 354 -19.87 2.40 0.33
N PHE A 355 -20.64 1.81 1.28
CA PHE A 355 -20.58 2.08 2.72
C PHE A 355 -20.72 3.57 3.08
N GLY A 356 -21.47 4.34 2.28
CA GLY A 356 -21.58 5.79 2.48
C GLY A 356 -20.33 6.56 2.03
N GLN A 357 -19.49 5.93 1.20
CA GLN A 357 -18.34 6.52 0.53
C GLN A 357 -17.32 7.02 1.55
N TRP A 358 -16.90 8.28 1.45
CA TRP A 358 -16.01 8.92 2.41
C TRP A 358 -16.55 8.94 3.85
N ALA A 359 -17.87 8.78 4.04
CA ALA A 359 -18.49 8.86 5.37
C ALA A 359 -18.19 7.64 6.26
N GLN A 360 -17.57 6.60 5.71
CA GLN A 360 -17.03 5.50 6.51
C GLN A 360 -15.84 5.94 7.38
N PHE A 361 -15.18 7.05 7.06
CA PHE A 361 -14.08 7.60 7.85
C PHE A 361 -14.59 8.64 8.86
N GLN A 362 -14.32 8.40 10.15
CA GLN A 362 -14.69 9.36 11.19
C GLN A 362 -13.89 10.64 11.05
N GLN A 363 -14.57 11.79 10.97
CA GLN A 363 -13.92 13.09 10.82
C GLN A 363 -13.45 13.70 12.15
N GLN A 364 -13.73 13.05 13.27
CA GLN A 364 -13.37 13.52 14.60
C GLN A 364 -12.62 12.44 15.38
N LYS A 365 -11.67 12.89 16.19
CA LYS A 365 -10.88 12.02 17.06
C LYS A 365 -11.65 11.75 18.36
N ASN A 366 -12.56 10.79 18.31
CA ASN A 366 -13.46 10.46 19.42
C ASN A 366 -13.04 9.19 20.20
N CYS A 367 -12.02 8.47 19.72
CA CYS A 367 -11.46 7.33 20.41
C CYS A 367 -10.23 7.75 21.21
N THR A 368 -9.80 6.90 22.14
CA THR A 368 -8.64 7.17 23.00
C THR A 368 -7.57 6.11 22.75
N SER A 369 -6.32 6.55 22.56
CA SER A 369 -5.17 5.66 22.45
C SER A 369 -5.10 4.68 23.63
N PRO A 370 -4.90 3.36 23.38
CA PRO A 370 -4.93 2.33 24.42
C PRO A 370 -3.95 2.56 25.57
N MET A 371 -2.72 2.97 25.25
CA MET A 371 -1.67 3.21 26.26
C MET A 371 -1.29 4.69 26.44
N GLY A 372 -1.60 5.55 25.45
CA GLY A 372 -1.21 6.95 25.46
C GLY A 372 -2.26 7.91 25.99
N GLY A 373 -3.54 7.52 26.00
CA GLY A 373 -4.64 8.35 26.52
C GLY A 373 -4.99 9.59 25.69
N PHE A 374 -4.36 9.78 24.52
CA PHE A 374 -4.62 10.89 23.61
C PHE A 374 -5.71 10.54 22.58
N PRO A 375 -6.38 11.54 21.97
CA PRO A 375 -7.50 11.28 21.05
C PRO A 375 -7.03 10.70 19.70
N GLN A 376 -7.78 9.72 19.20
CA GLN A 376 -7.59 9.00 17.93
C GLN A 376 -8.88 9.00 17.09
N TYR A 377 -8.75 8.84 15.77
CA TYR A 377 -9.89 8.55 14.90
C TYR A 377 -10.40 7.14 15.16
N CYS A 378 -11.72 6.99 15.33
CA CYS A 378 -12.32 5.68 15.53
C CYS A 378 -12.51 4.97 14.19
N ALA A 379 -12.23 3.67 14.14
CA ALA A 379 -12.68 2.86 13.02
C ALA A 379 -14.20 2.67 13.01
N THR A 380 -14.76 2.70 11.80
CA THR A 380 -16.18 2.47 11.55
C THR A 380 -16.36 1.06 11.02
N VAL A 381 -17.17 0.24 11.68
CA VAL A 381 -17.56 -1.08 11.15
C VAL A 381 -18.41 -0.88 9.89
N LEU A 382 -18.01 -1.51 8.80
CA LEU A 382 -18.70 -1.47 7.52
C LEU A 382 -19.96 -2.37 7.59
N THR A 383 -21.13 -1.77 7.39
CA THR A 383 -22.45 -2.43 7.47
C THR A 383 -23.20 -2.36 6.17
#